data_AF-A0A164BXY1-F1
#
_entry.id   AF-A0A164BXY1-F1
#
_cell.length_a   1.000
_cell.length_b   1.000
_cell.length_c   1.000
_cell.angle_alpha   90.00
_cell.angle_beta   90.00
_cell.angle_gamma   90.00
#
_symmetry.space_group_name_H-M   'P 1'
#
loop_
_entity.id
_entity.type
_entity.pdbx_description
1 polymer ?
#
loop_
_entity_poly.entity_id
_entity_poly.type
_entity_poly.pdbx_seq_one_letter_code
_entity_poly.pdbx_strand_id
1 'polypeptide(L)'
;MGLLSLSFVTLPFVLLSVGIHIDTIFPIPTALYWTLFSLTGLLAGVSGVQAKIKSIRNMGFIIFTTGILGVIFWELMSVGDSFYI
;
A
#
# COMPACT_ATOMS: atom_id res chain seq x y z
N MET A 1 13.45 -1.61 21.42
CA MET A 1 12.83 -0.58 20.54
C MET A 1 13.31 -0.66 19.09
N GLY A 2 14.59 -0.92 18.81
CA GLY A 2 15.11 -0.95 17.42
C GLY A 2 14.60 -2.06 16.50
N LEU A 3 14.29 -3.26 17.02
CA LEU A 3 13.80 -4.37 16.18
C LEU A 3 12.37 -4.13 15.67
N LEU A 4 11.49 -3.58 16.52
CA LEU A 4 10.11 -3.27 16.18
C LEU A 4 10.02 -2.11 15.17
N SER A 5 10.89 -1.10 15.28
CA SER A 5 10.97 -0.03 14.27
C SER A 5 11.50 -0.56 12.95
N LEU A 6 12.48 -1.47 12.98
CA LEU A 6 13.05 -2.07 11.77
C LEU A 6 12.01 -2.95 11.08
N SER A 7 11.25 -3.76 11.81
CA SER A 7 10.10 -4.49 11.26
C SER A 7 9.02 -3.56 10.71
N PHE A 8 8.70 -2.45 11.37
CA PHE A 8 7.73 -1.47 10.83
C PHE A 8 8.22 -0.77 9.57
N VAL A 9 9.54 -0.64 9.40
CA VAL A 9 10.14 -0.07 8.19
C VAL A 9 10.27 -1.12 7.09
N THR A 10 10.62 -2.37 7.39
CA THR A 10 10.88 -3.40 6.38
C THR A 10 9.64 -4.21 5.99
N LEU A 11 8.69 -4.44 6.91
CA LEU A 11 7.45 -5.15 6.61
C LEU A 11 6.62 -4.50 5.50
N PRO A 12 6.45 -3.16 5.44
CA PRO A 12 5.78 -2.51 4.33
C PRO A 12 6.49 -2.81 3.02
N PHE A 13 7.82 -2.83 2.98
CA PHE A 13 8.58 -3.10 1.75
C PHE A 13 8.48 -4.56 1.33
N VAL A 14 8.58 -5.52 2.26
CA VAL A 14 8.43 -6.95 1.94
C VAL A 14 7.00 -7.27 1.50
N LEU A 15 5.99 -6.72 2.18
CA LEU A 15 4.59 -6.84 1.76
C LEU A 15 4.33 -6.12 0.44
N LEU A 16 5.04 -5.03 0.14
CA LEU A 16 4.98 -4.33 -1.13
C LEU A 16 5.63 -5.15 -2.25
N SER A 17 6.76 -5.81 -2.00
CA SER A 17 7.40 -6.75 -2.93
C SER A 17 6.54 -7.99 -3.23
N VAL A 18 5.84 -8.53 -2.23
CA VAL A 18 4.84 -9.61 -2.43
C VAL A 18 3.64 -9.08 -3.20
N GLY A 19 3.20 -7.85 -2.92
CA GLY A 19 2.10 -7.20 -3.64
C GLY A 19 2.40 -6.94 -5.13
N ILE A 20 3.67 -6.77 -5.52
CA ILE A 20 4.10 -6.64 -6.92
C ILE A 20 3.77 -7.90 -7.73
N HIS A 21 3.97 -9.09 -7.15
CA HIS A 21 3.72 -10.37 -7.81
C HIS A 21 2.35 -10.96 -7.44
N ILE A 22 1.40 -10.14 -6.97
CA ILE A 22 0.12 -10.66 -6.50
C ILE A 22 -0.64 -11.36 -7.63
N ASP A 23 -0.44 -10.94 -8.88
CA ASP A 23 -0.95 -11.55 -10.10
C ASP A 23 -0.57 -13.04 -10.25
N THR A 24 0.56 -13.46 -9.66
CA THR A 24 1.00 -14.87 -9.65
C THR A 24 0.33 -15.72 -8.56
N ILE A 25 -0.24 -15.08 -7.52
CA ILE A 25 -0.87 -15.76 -6.37
C ILE A 25 -2.40 -15.65 -6.44
N PHE A 26 -2.91 -14.51 -6.88
CA PHE A 26 -4.31 -14.18 -7.11
C PHE A 26 -4.42 -13.50 -8.48
N PRO A 27 -5.34 -13.91 -9.37
CA PRO A 27 -5.50 -13.30 -10.70
C PRO A 27 -6.21 -11.95 -10.61
N ILE A 28 -5.69 -11.05 -9.79
CA ILE A 28 -6.16 -9.68 -9.57
C ILE A 28 -5.04 -8.77 -10.07
N PRO A 29 -5.34 -7.81 -10.96
CA PRO A 29 -4.32 -6.85 -11.40
C PRO A 29 -3.70 -6.13 -10.20
N THR A 30 -2.37 -6.11 -10.14
CA THR A 30 -1.62 -5.48 -9.04
C THR A 30 -2.04 -4.03 -8.81
N ALA A 31 -2.27 -3.26 -9.87
CA ALA A 31 -2.79 -1.88 -9.79
C ALA A 31 -4.17 -1.81 -9.09
N LEU A 32 -5.05 -2.79 -9.32
CA LEU A 32 -6.38 -2.86 -8.69
C LEU A 32 -6.27 -3.19 -7.20
N TYR A 33 -5.37 -4.11 -6.83
CA TYR A 33 -5.08 -4.42 -5.41
C TYR A 33 -4.63 -3.16 -4.65
N TRP A 34 -3.63 -2.44 -5.17
CA TRP A 34 -3.09 -1.25 -4.52
C TRP A 34 -4.11 -0.11 -4.45
N THR A 35 -4.96 0.03 -5.48
CA THR A 35 -6.05 1.01 -5.50
C THR A 35 -7.10 0.70 -4.42
N LEU A 36 -7.54 -0.57 -4.30
CA LEU A 36 -8.50 -0.99 -3.26
C LEU A 36 -7.92 -0.87 -1.85
N PHE A 37 -6.64 -1.20 -1.70
CA PHE A 37 -5.92 -1.02 -0.44
C PHE A 37 -5.86 0.45 -0.02
N SER A 38 -5.50 1.35 -0.96
CA SER A 38 -5.51 2.80 -0.74
C SER A 38 -6.90 3.30 -0.37
N LEU A 39 -7.93 2.90 -1.13
CA LEU A 39 -9.32 3.29 -0.87
C LEU A 39 -9.80 2.86 0.53
N THR A 40 -9.39 1.67 0.97
CA THR A 40 -9.68 1.16 2.32
C THR A 40 -9.03 2.04 3.39
N GLY A 41 -7.78 2.46 3.17
CA GLY A 41 -7.09 3.43 4.03
C GLY A 41 -7.83 4.77 4.11
N LEU A 42 -8.31 5.29 2.98
CA LEU A 42 -9.09 6.53 2.93
C LEU A 42 -10.39 6.41 3.72
N LEU A 43 -11.14 5.33 3.53
CA LEU A 43 -12.40 5.07 4.25
C LEU A 43 -12.15 4.91 5.76
N ALA A 44 -11.10 4.20 6.16
CA ALA A 44 -10.68 4.10 7.56
C ALA A 44 -10.28 5.48 8.12
N GLY A 45 -9.57 6.30 7.34
CA GLY A 45 -9.17 7.65 7.73
C GLY A 45 -10.38 8.55 7.97
N VAL A 46 -11.30 8.59 7.00
CA VAL A 46 -12.54 9.39 7.06
C VAL A 46 -13.47 8.92 8.17
N SER A 47 -13.65 7.61 8.34
CA SER A 47 -14.44 7.07 9.47
C SER A 47 -13.79 7.40 10.82
N GLY A 48 -12.46 7.40 10.91
CA GLY A 48 -11.72 7.88 12.07
C GLY A 48 -11.92 9.38 12.35
N VAL A 49 -12.04 10.21 11.30
CA VAL A 49 -12.42 11.63 11.43
C VAL A 49 -13.85 11.76 11.96
N GLN A 50 -14.80 11.03 11.37
CA GLN A 50 -16.21 11.07 11.74
C GLN A 50 -16.44 10.61 13.19
N ALA A 51 -15.76 9.54 13.60
CA ALA A 51 -15.83 9.01 14.96
C ALA A 51 -14.96 9.79 15.99
N LYS A 52 -14.20 10.80 15.54
CA LYS A 52 -13.21 11.55 16.35
C LYS A 52 -12.14 10.66 17.02
N ILE A 53 -11.86 9.48 16.46
CA ILE A 53 -10.84 8.55 16.97
C ILE A 53 -9.50 8.83 16.29
N LYS A 54 -8.61 9.54 16.99
CA LYS A 54 -7.29 9.97 16.45
C LYS A 54 -6.44 8.80 15.93
N SER A 55 -6.50 7.65 16.60
CA SER A 55 -5.72 6.46 16.22
C SER A 55 -6.16 5.90 14.87
N ILE A 56 -7.47 5.67 14.68
CA ILE A 56 -8.05 5.15 13.43
C ILE A 56 -7.80 6.13 12.28
N ARG A 57 -7.99 7.44 12.54
CA ARG A 57 -7.71 8.48 11.56
C ARG A 57 -6.26 8.42 11.05
N ASN A 58 -5.29 8.43 11.97
CA ASN A 58 -3.88 8.42 11.60
C ASN A 58 -3.49 7.12 10.88
N MET A 59 -3.98 5.98 11.36
CA MET A 59 -3.70 4.68 10.72
C MET A 59 -4.30 4.59 9.31
N GLY A 60 -5.53 5.07 9.12
CA GLY A 60 -6.17 5.13 7.81
C GLY A 60 -5.40 5.99 6.80
N PHE A 61 -4.96 7.19 7.22
CA PHE A 61 -4.14 8.04 6.34
C PHE A 61 -2.78 7.42 6.01
N ILE A 62 -2.14 6.70 6.94
CA ILE A 62 -0.89 5.97 6.67
C ILE A 62 -1.13 4.91 5.58
N ILE A 63 -2.18 4.09 5.74
CA ILE A 63 -2.55 3.05 4.75
C ILE A 63 -2.84 3.67 3.38
N PHE A 64 -3.57 4.79 3.34
CA PHE A 64 -3.85 5.53 2.11
C PHE A 64 -2.57 5.99 1.40
N THR A 65 -1.65 6.63 2.14
CA THR A 65 -0.38 7.10 1.57
C THR A 65 0.52 5.95 1.11
N THR A 66 0.57 4.84 1.85
CA THR A 66 1.32 3.64 1.44
C THR A 66 0.72 3.00 0.20
N GLY A 67 -0.61 2.97 0.07
CA GLY A 67 -1.29 2.47 -1.12
C GLY A 67 -0.96 3.28 -2.37
N ILE A 68 -0.96 4.62 -2.27
CA ILE A 68 -0.56 5.51 -3.37
C ILE A 68 0.92 5.28 -3.75
N LEU A 69 1.81 5.19 -2.77
CA LEU A 69 3.22 4.88 -3.02
C LEU A 69 3.38 3.53 -3.72
N GLY A 70 2.61 2.51 -3.33
CA GLY A 70 2.60 1.20 -3.98
C GLY A 70 2.22 1.27 -5.46
N VAL A 71 1.17 2.03 -5.81
CA VAL A 71 0.80 2.27 -7.22
C VAL A 71 1.93 2.98 -7.98
N ILE A 72 2.52 4.03 -7.41
CA ILE A 72 3.60 4.78 -8.08
C ILE A 72 4.81 3.87 -8.33
N PHE A 73 5.21 3.07 -7.34
CA PHE A 73 6.32 2.13 -7.51
C PHE A 73 6.02 1.04 -8.54
N TRP A 74 4.78 0.53 -8.59
CA TRP A 74 4.34 -0.41 -9.60
C TRP A 74 4.43 0.19 -11.02
N GLU A 75 3.88 1.38 -11.23
CA GLU A 75 3.93 2.06 -12.53
C GLU A 75 5.39 2.34 -12.95
N LEU A 76 6.24 2.81 -12.03
CA LEU A 76 7.67 3.04 -12.30
C LEU A 76 8.40 1.75 -12.69
N MET A 77 8.09 0.62 -12.05
CA MET A 77 8.70 -0.68 -12.37
C MET A 77 8.18 -1.21 -13.71
N SER A 78 6.87 -1.07 -13.97
CA SER A 78 6.24 -1.52 -15.22
C SER A 78 6.69 -0.72 -16.45
N VAL A 79 6.99 0.58 -16.29
CA VAL A 79 7.59 1.39 -17.37
C VAL A 79 8.95 0.84 -17.80
N GLY A 80 9.73 0.26 -16.87
CA GLY A 80 11.01 -0.38 -17.17
C GLY A 80 10.89 -1.57 -18.12
N ASP A 81 9.86 -2.40 -17.96
CA ASP A 81 9.61 -3.57 -18.81
C ASP A 81 9.18 -3.19 -20.24
N SER A 82 8.59 -2.00 -20.43
CA SER A 82 8.15 -1.53 -21.75
C SER A 82 9.30 -1.15 -22.70
N PHE A 83 10.51 -0.87 -22.17
CA PHE A 83 11.67 -0.48 -23.00
C PHE A 83 12.52 -1.65 -23.48
N TYR A 84 12.16 -2.89 -23.12
CA TYR A 84 12.86 -4.11 -23.52
C TYR A 84 12.11 -4.95 -24.58
N ILE A 85 11.16 -4.34 -25.32
CA ILE A 85 10.46 -4.96 -26.46
C ILE A 85 11.06 -4.44 -27.77
#